data_AF-A0A2K4SEC1-F1
#
_entry.id   AF-A0A2K4SEC1-F1
#
_cell.length_a   1.000
_cell.length_b   1.000
_cell.length_c   1.000
_cell.angle_alpha   90.00
_cell.angle_beta   90.00
_cell.angle_gamma   90.00
#
_symmetry.space_group_name_H-M   'P 1'
#
loop_
_entity.id
_entity.type
_entity.pdbx_description
1 polymer ?
#
loop_
_entity_poly.entity_id
_entity_poly.type
_entity_poly.pdbx_seq_one_letter_code
_entity_poly.pdbx_strand_id
1 'polypeptide(L)'
;ELRSAYREIQRFYESNDDLEPLLTENVQKNINSPYGCHVMNEILRFYLDTILPTAVQKNHLHSKTPIDSIGSIFQNLQRDMLKCRNYLSCQIPFEFASIKNSYEKMKEKGVYKAMGELDMLF
;
A
#
# COMPACT_ATOMS: atom_id res chain seq x y z
N GLU A 1 15.17 -4.12 3.34
CA GLU A 1 15.14 -2.95 2.43
C GLU A 1 13.83 -2.18 2.57
N LEU A 2 12.67 -2.76 2.26
CA LEU A 2 11.37 -2.09 2.38
C LEU A 2 11.13 -1.45 3.77
N ARG A 3 11.32 -2.26 4.84
CA ARG A 3 11.20 -1.80 6.23
C ARG A 3 12.13 -0.63 6.56
N SER A 4 13.33 -0.60 5.96
CA SER A 4 14.31 0.46 6.20
C SER A 4 13.89 1.75 5.50
N ALA A 5 13.50 1.67 4.22
CA ALA A 5 13.00 2.82 3.46
C ALA A 5 11.73 3.41 4.09
N TYR A 6 10.84 2.55 4.60
CA TYR A 6 9.63 3.00 5.28
C TYR A 6 9.93 3.77 6.59
N ARG A 7 10.86 3.27 7.41
CA ARG A 7 11.24 3.94 8.68
C ARG A 7 11.70 5.38 8.51
N GLU A 8 12.29 5.73 7.36
CA GLU A 8 12.75 7.10 7.07
C GLU A 8 11.59 8.10 6.92
N ILE A 9 10.41 7.62 6.51
CA ILE A 9 9.23 8.47 6.22
C ILE A 9 8.05 8.21 7.15
N GLN A 10 8.05 7.10 7.90
CA GLN A 10 6.95 6.65 8.77
C GLN A 10 6.45 7.77 9.70
N ARG A 11 7.34 8.34 10.52
CA ARG A 11 6.99 9.38 11.49
C ARG A 11 6.31 10.59 10.85
N PHE A 12 6.75 10.97 9.65
CA PHE A 12 6.16 12.11 8.94
C PHE A 12 4.71 11.83 8.57
N TYR A 13 4.40 10.65 8.03
CA TYR A 13 3.03 10.32 7.64
C TYR A 13 2.11 10.07 8.84
N GLU A 14 2.58 9.34 9.86
CA GLU A 14 1.81 9.10 11.09
C GLU A 14 1.48 10.39 11.85
N SER A 15 2.43 11.34 11.91
CA SER A 15 2.18 12.63 12.61
C SER A 15 1.20 13.55 11.89
N ASN A 16 0.91 13.28 10.61
CA ASN A 16 -0.04 14.03 9.78
C ASN A 16 -1.35 13.25 9.55
N ASP A 17 -1.54 12.12 10.24
CA ASP A 17 -2.74 11.29 10.15
C ASP A 17 -3.63 11.46 11.40
N ASP A 18 -4.90 11.82 11.17
CA ASP A 18 -5.96 11.93 12.17
C ASP A 18 -7.24 11.18 11.75
N LEU A 19 -7.11 10.23 10.81
CA LEU A 19 -8.22 9.51 10.19
C LEU A 19 -8.41 8.11 10.77
N GLU A 20 -9.65 7.61 10.63
CA GLU A 20 -10.00 6.21 10.90
C GLU A 20 -9.21 5.25 10.00
N PRO A 21 -8.88 4.03 10.48
CA PRO A 21 -8.04 3.08 9.76
C PRO A 21 -8.48 2.81 8.31
N LEU A 22 -7.55 2.91 7.34
CA LEU A 22 -7.81 2.57 5.94
C LEU A 22 -7.56 1.07 5.70
N LEU A 23 -6.43 0.57 6.22
CA LEU A 23 -6.02 -0.83 6.19
C LEU A 23 -6.43 -1.52 7.50
N THR A 24 -7.67 -2.00 7.54
CA THR A 24 -8.22 -2.70 8.72
C THR A 24 -7.61 -4.11 8.89
N GLU A 25 -7.81 -4.73 10.07
CA GLU A 25 -7.41 -6.14 10.31
C GLU A 25 -7.95 -7.13 9.27
N ASN A 26 -9.06 -6.79 8.61
CA ASN A 26 -9.60 -7.59 7.53
C ASN A 26 -8.60 -7.73 6.37
N VAL A 27 -7.80 -6.71 6.11
CA VAL A 27 -6.76 -6.74 5.07
C VAL A 27 -5.72 -7.82 5.39
N GLN A 28 -5.18 -7.84 6.60
CA GLN A 28 -4.20 -8.85 7.03
C GLN A 28 -4.78 -10.27 7.00
N LYS A 29 -6.03 -10.44 7.45
CA LYS A 29 -6.73 -11.73 7.37
C LYS A 29 -6.85 -12.23 5.93
N ASN A 30 -7.14 -11.33 4.98
CA ASN A 30 -7.25 -11.66 3.57
C ASN A 30 -5.88 -11.93 2.92
N ILE A 31 -4.82 -11.22 3.32
CA ILE A 31 -3.44 -11.50 2.90
C ILE A 31 -3.01 -12.91 3.34
N ASN A 32 -3.37 -13.33 4.55
CA ASN A 32 -3.02 -14.66 5.08
C ASN A 32 -3.96 -15.79 4.62
N SER A 33 -4.97 -15.48 3.83
CA SER A 33 -5.91 -16.46 3.27
C SER A 33 -5.32 -17.16 2.04
N PRO A 34 -5.96 -18.24 1.54
CA PRO A 34 -5.62 -18.84 0.24
C PRO A 34 -5.67 -17.85 -0.95
N TYR A 35 -6.25 -16.67 -0.75
CA TYR A 35 -6.42 -15.62 -1.75
C TYR A 35 -5.43 -14.45 -1.57
N GLY A 36 -4.46 -14.59 -0.67
CA GLY A 36 -3.49 -13.56 -0.34
C GLY A 36 -2.75 -12.97 -1.54
N CYS A 37 -2.48 -13.78 -2.56
CA CYS A 37 -1.87 -13.33 -3.81
C CYS A 37 -2.70 -12.26 -4.53
N HIS A 38 -4.03 -12.44 -4.60
CA HIS A 38 -4.90 -11.48 -5.28
C HIS A 38 -5.01 -10.19 -4.48
N VAL A 39 -5.16 -10.32 -3.16
CA VAL A 39 -5.23 -9.20 -2.20
C VAL A 39 -3.95 -8.37 -2.30
N MET A 40 -2.78 -9.01 -2.21
CA MET A 40 -1.50 -8.32 -2.34
C MET A 40 -1.30 -7.69 -3.70
N ASN A 41 -1.71 -8.34 -4.80
CA ASN A 41 -1.58 -7.75 -6.13
C ASN A 41 -2.44 -6.47 -6.28
N GLU A 42 -3.67 -6.47 -5.77
CA GLU A 42 -4.54 -5.29 -5.80
C GLU A 42 -4.00 -4.15 -4.90
N ILE A 43 -3.49 -4.48 -3.72
CA ILE A 43 -2.85 -3.51 -2.82
C ILE A 43 -1.61 -2.92 -3.50
N LEU A 44 -0.69 -3.75 -4.00
CA LEU A 44 0.52 -3.29 -4.69
C LEU A 44 0.17 -2.37 -5.86
N ARG A 45 -0.83 -2.76 -6.67
CA ARG A 45 -1.32 -1.94 -7.77
C ARG A 45 -1.84 -0.58 -7.28
N PHE A 46 -2.62 -0.54 -6.22
CA PHE A 46 -3.16 0.71 -5.68
C PHE A 46 -2.07 1.62 -5.11
N TYR A 47 -1.07 1.05 -4.45
CA TYR A 47 0.08 1.85 -3.99
C TYR A 47 0.89 2.41 -5.16
N LEU A 48 1.17 1.60 -6.18
CA LEU A 48 1.96 2.00 -7.34
C LEU A 48 1.23 3.01 -8.25
N ASP A 49 -0.06 2.77 -8.51
CA ASP A 49 -0.84 3.57 -9.47
C ASP A 49 -1.43 4.85 -8.83
N THR A 50 -1.57 4.89 -7.50
CA THR A 50 -2.29 5.98 -6.81
C THR A 50 -1.49 6.57 -5.65
N ILE A 51 -1.22 5.80 -4.60
CA ILE A 51 -0.72 6.37 -3.34
C ILE A 51 0.69 6.97 -3.50
N LEU A 52 1.64 6.23 -4.08
CA LEU A 52 3.02 6.70 -4.23
C LEU A 52 3.12 7.90 -5.18
N PRO A 53 2.47 7.92 -6.37
CA PRO A 53 2.43 9.13 -7.20
C PRO A 53 1.88 10.36 -6.47
N THR A 54 0.79 10.20 -5.71
CA THR A 54 0.23 11.31 -4.90
C THR A 54 1.18 11.74 -3.79
N ALA A 55 1.88 10.80 -3.16
CA ALA A 55 2.88 11.09 -2.13
C ALA A 55 4.08 11.88 -2.67
N VAL A 56 4.57 11.55 -3.87
CA VAL A 56 5.63 12.29 -4.55
C VAL A 56 5.17 13.71 -4.93
N GLN A 57 3.92 13.86 -5.38
CA GLN A 57 3.38 15.16 -5.76
C GLN A 57 3.25 16.11 -4.57
N LYS A 58 2.89 15.59 -3.39
CA LYS A 58 2.61 16.39 -2.19
C LYS A 58 3.82 16.71 -1.33
N ASN A 59 4.88 15.93 -1.44
CA ASN A 59 6.07 16.13 -0.61
C ASN A 59 7.23 16.76 -1.40
N HIS A 60 7.82 17.79 -0.81
CA HIS A 60 8.97 18.48 -1.38
C HIS A 60 10.29 17.82 -0.96
N LEU A 61 11.00 17.27 -1.96
CA LEU A 61 12.40 16.82 -2.02
C LEU A 61 12.91 15.78 -1.00
N HIS A 62 12.65 15.90 0.30
CA HIS A 62 13.32 15.06 1.32
C HIS A 62 12.79 13.62 1.40
N SER A 63 11.55 13.35 0.99
CA SER A 63 10.96 12.01 1.01
C SER A 63 10.97 11.31 -0.36
N LYS A 64 11.49 11.95 -1.40
CA LYS A 64 11.47 11.39 -2.76
C LYS A 64 12.28 10.09 -2.86
N THR A 65 13.49 10.06 -2.30
CA THR A 65 14.36 8.87 -2.36
C THR A 65 13.77 7.66 -1.63
N PRO A 66 13.24 7.78 -0.39
CA PRO A 66 12.54 6.67 0.26
C PRO A 66 11.29 6.19 -0.49
N ILE A 67 10.48 7.11 -1.03
CA ILE A 67 9.26 6.77 -1.79
C ILE A 67 9.62 6.03 -3.08
N ASP A 68 10.66 6.49 -3.81
CA ASP A 68 11.15 5.83 -5.02
C ASP A 68 11.68 4.41 -4.71
N SER A 69 12.37 4.24 -3.57
CA SER A 69 12.85 2.94 -3.10
C SER A 69 11.69 1.97 -2.82
N ILE A 70 10.67 2.43 -2.08
CA ILE A 70 9.45 1.64 -1.82
C ILE A 70 8.77 1.27 -3.14
N GLY A 71 8.62 2.22 -4.07
CA GLY A 71 8.03 1.98 -5.38
C GLY A 71 8.77 0.92 -6.19
N SER A 72 10.10 0.99 -6.24
CA SER A 72 10.93 -0.02 -6.93
C SER A 72 10.75 -1.42 -6.33
N ILE A 73 10.74 -1.52 -5.00
CA ILE A 73 10.50 -2.79 -4.31
C ILE A 73 9.10 -3.34 -4.62
N PHE A 74 8.07 -2.48 -4.60
CA PHE A 74 6.69 -2.88 -4.90
C PHE A 74 6.54 -3.34 -6.36
N GLN A 75 7.20 -2.68 -7.31
CA GLN A 75 7.24 -3.12 -8.70
C GLN A 75 7.87 -4.51 -8.86
N ASN A 76 8.98 -4.76 -8.14
CA ASN A 76 9.63 -6.08 -8.18
C ASN A 76 8.74 -7.16 -7.56
N LEU A 77 8.14 -6.88 -6.39
CA LEU A 77 7.18 -7.79 -5.74
C LEU A 77 5.98 -8.09 -6.66
N GLN A 78 5.41 -7.08 -7.32
CA GLN A 78 4.29 -7.27 -8.23
C GLN A 78 4.68 -8.16 -9.44
N ARG A 79 5.87 -7.94 -10.00
CA ARG A 79 6.40 -8.79 -11.09
C ARG A 79 6.56 -10.24 -10.64
N ASP A 80 7.04 -10.46 -9.42
CA ASP A 80 7.22 -11.82 -8.89
C ASP A 80 5.87 -12.49 -8.57
N MET A 81 4.89 -11.73 -8.06
CA MET A 81 3.50 -12.22 -7.91
C MET A 81 2.89 -12.67 -9.24
N LEU A 82 3.11 -11.91 -10.32
CA LEU A 82 2.62 -12.27 -11.65
C LEU A 82 3.28 -13.54 -12.22
N LYS A 83 4.58 -13.77 -11.94
CA LYS A 83 5.27 -15.02 -12.30
C LYS A 83 4.73 -16.21 -11.49
N CYS A 84 4.37 -15.98 -10.23
CA CYS A 84 3.84 -17.00 -9.33
C CYS A 84 2.32 -17.27 -9.52
N ARG A 85 1.64 -16.55 -10.42
CA ARG A 85 0.19 -16.67 -10.67
C ARG A 85 -0.27 -18.09 -11.03
N ASN A 86 0.60 -18.90 -11.61
CA ASN A 86 0.30 -20.30 -11.94
C ASN A 86 0.33 -21.24 -10.73
N TYR A 87 0.94 -20.82 -9.61
CA TYR A 87 1.06 -21.58 -8.37
C TYR A 87 0.05 -21.12 -7.30
N LEU A 88 -0.60 -19.97 -7.50
CA LEU A 88 -1.49 -19.33 -6.53
C LEU A 88 -2.88 -19.14 -7.14
N SER A 89 -3.86 -19.88 -6.64
CA SER A 89 -5.27 -19.82 -7.06
C SER A 89 -5.86 -18.43 -6.80
N CYS A 90 -5.85 -17.56 -7.80
CA CYS A 90 -6.45 -16.23 -7.70
C CYS A 90 -7.96 -16.30 -7.97
N GLN A 91 -8.77 -16.51 -6.92
CA GLN A 91 -10.20 -16.22 -6.94
C GLN A 91 -10.48 -14.96 -6.11
N ILE A 92 -11.68 -14.37 -6.22
CA ILE A 92 -12.02 -13.05 -5.65
C ILE A 92 -12.92 -13.23 -4.42
N PRO A 93 -12.39 -13.02 -3.19
CA PRO A 93 -13.21 -12.89 -1.98
C PRO A 93 -13.04 -11.54 -1.27
N PHE A 94 -12.18 -10.65 -1.77
CA PHE A 94 -11.86 -9.39 -1.11
C PHE A 94 -12.59 -8.21 -1.74
N GLU A 95 -13.38 -7.49 -0.94
CA GLU A 95 -14.02 -6.25 -1.35
C GLU A 95 -13.02 -5.07 -1.41
N PHE A 96 -12.10 -5.10 -2.38
CA PHE A 96 -11.11 -4.03 -2.59
C PHE A 96 -11.74 -2.65 -2.82
N ALA A 97 -12.97 -2.64 -3.35
CA ALA A 97 -13.78 -1.44 -3.53
C ALA A 97 -13.98 -0.67 -2.21
N SER A 98 -14.08 -1.36 -1.07
CA SER A 98 -14.24 -0.71 0.23
C SER A 98 -13.04 0.17 0.58
N ILE A 99 -11.81 -0.31 0.35
CA ILE A 99 -10.57 0.46 0.56
C ILE A 99 -10.53 1.67 -0.36
N LYS A 100 -10.78 1.48 -1.67
CA LYS A 100 -10.77 2.59 -2.64
C LYS A 100 -11.78 3.67 -2.26
N ASN A 101 -13.01 3.27 -1.94
CA ASN A 101 -14.07 4.19 -1.55
C ASN A 101 -13.72 4.95 -0.25
N SER A 102 -13.11 4.27 0.72
CA SER A 102 -12.63 4.92 1.94
C SER A 102 -11.53 5.93 1.65
N TYR A 103 -10.53 5.57 0.83
CA TYR A 103 -9.46 6.47 0.43
C TYR A 103 -9.99 7.72 -0.31
N GLU A 104 -10.92 7.55 -1.26
CA GLU A 104 -11.54 8.66 -1.99
C GLU A 104 -12.26 9.64 -1.06
N LYS A 105 -12.95 9.12 -0.03
CA LYS A 105 -13.62 9.96 0.99
C LYS A 105 -12.62 10.74 1.85
N MET A 106 -11.42 10.23 2.04
CA MET A 106 -10.35 10.89 2.82
C MET A 106 -9.70 12.06 2.07
N LYS A 107 -9.97 12.22 0.76
CA LYS A 107 -9.50 13.33 -0.08
C LYS A 107 -7.98 13.56 0.09
N GLU A 108 -7.59 14.80 0.36
CA GLU A 108 -6.18 15.20 0.47
C GLU A 108 -5.43 14.48 1.60
N LYS A 109 -6.14 14.04 2.64
CA LYS A 109 -5.56 13.34 3.79
C LYS A 109 -5.33 11.85 3.56
N GLY A 110 -5.97 11.26 2.54
CA GLY A 110 -5.89 9.83 2.26
C GLY A 110 -4.45 9.34 2.01
N VAL A 111 -3.60 10.18 1.43
CA VAL A 111 -2.18 9.84 1.22
C VAL A 111 -1.42 9.67 2.53
N TYR A 112 -1.69 10.51 3.54
CA TYR A 112 -1.00 10.41 4.83
C TYR A 112 -1.43 9.16 5.57
N LYS A 113 -2.73 8.86 5.50
CA LYS A 113 -3.30 7.62 6.03
C LYS A 113 -2.66 6.38 5.40
N ALA A 114 -2.72 6.28 4.07
CA ALA A 114 -2.25 5.10 3.36
C ALA A 114 -0.74 4.90 3.50
N MET A 115 0.04 5.99 3.53
CA MET A 115 1.47 5.89 3.77
C MET A 115 1.81 5.58 5.23
N GLY A 116 1.06 6.10 6.19
CA GLY A 116 1.24 5.85 7.63
C GLY A 116 0.88 4.42 8.07
N GLU A 117 0.07 3.71 7.28
CA GLU A 117 -0.32 2.32 7.55
C GLU A 117 0.44 1.29 6.69
N LEU A 118 1.50 1.71 5.98
CA LEU A 118 2.22 0.84 5.03
C LEU A 118 2.77 -0.44 5.67
N ASP A 119 3.18 -0.38 6.94
CA ASP A 119 3.70 -1.50 7.70
C ASP A 119 2.67 -2.59 8.00
N MET A 120 1.37 -2.29 7.90
CA MET A 120 0.32 -3.31 8.00
C MET A 120 0.41 -4.39 6.91
N LEU A 121 1.24 -4.18 5.88
CA LEU A 121 1.44 -5.09 4.75
C LEU A 121 2.63 -6.05 4.90
N PHE A 122 3.49 -5.94 5.92
CA PHE A 122 4.73 -6.74 6.00
C PHE A 122 5.26 -7.10 7.39
#